data_AF-A8M106-F1
#
_entry.id   AF-A8M106-F1
#
_cell.length_a   1.000
_cell.length_b   1.000
_cell.length_c   1.000
_cell.angle_alpha   90.00
_cell.angle_beta   90.00
_cell.angle_gamma   90.00
#
_symmetry.space_group_name_H-M   'P 1'
#
loop_
_entity.id
_entity.type
_entity.pdbx_description
1 polymer ?
#
loop_
_entity_poly.entity_id
_entity_poly.type
_entity_poly.pdbx_seq_one_letter_code
_entity_poly.pdbx_strand_id
1 'polypeptide(L)'
;MTNDASDEDDVRNSTLEAFADTIIPGEKRWPGDRAVAGASTGGGAVSAGALALLEQPGTGMSPALDSLAVLLNEHAREYAEARGDTLDDDAPPFVALSFANRTELVQQLTAPDHPEKSMWVGLALFSNMAYDSAAHLNLADAFAQGHPGLLAIGYARPDATGVYQFPQFSYGRALAPIHPLTTATGSPA
;
A
#
# COMPACT_ATOMS: atom_id res chain seq x y z
N MET A 1 17.82 7.32 -27.34
CA MET A 1 18.14 6.58 -26.09
C MET A 1 17.38 7.09 -24.87
N THR A 2 16.36 7.96 -25.04
CA THR A 2 15.60 8.54 -23.91
C THR A 2 14.17 8.00 -23.77
N ASN A 3 13.69 7.20 -24.73
CA ASN A 3 12.32 6.66 -24.75
C ASN A 3 12.21 5.30 -24.01
N ASP A 4 13.24 4.45 -24.10
CA ASP A 4 13.26 3.13 -23.45
C ASP A 4 13.14 3.22 -21.92
N ALA A 5 13.91 4.13 -21.31
CA ALA A 5 13.92 4.27 -19.86
C ALA A 5 12.59 4.78 -19.30
N SER A 6 11.89 5.68 -20.01
CA SER A 6 10.57 6.15 -19.60
C SER A 6 9.51 5.06 -19.78
N ASP A 7 9.61 4.25 -20.84
CA ASP A 7 8.68 3.16 -21.09
C ASP A 7 8.86 2.04 -20.03
N GLU A 8 10.10 1.75 -19.63
CA GLU A 8 10.42 0.80 -18.55
C GLU A 8 9.92 1.29 -17.17
N ASP A 9 10.12 2.57 -16.85
CA ASP A 9 9.61 3.18 -15.62
C ASP A 9 8.06 3.15 -15.57
N ASP A 10 7.39 3.42 -16.70
CA ASP A 10 5.93 3.36 -16.81
C ASP A 10 5.40 1.92 -16.64
N VAL A 11 6.08 0.94 -17.23
CA VAL A 11 5.76 -0.50 -17.06
C VAL A 11 5.90 -0.91 -15.59
N ARG A 12 7.01 -0.53 -14.94
CA ARG A 12 7.22 -0.82 -13.51
C ARG A 12 6.13 -0.19 -12.66
N ASN A 13 5.93 1.12 -12.81
CA ASN A 13 5.02 1.88 -11.96
C ASN A 13 3.58 1.36 -12.10
N SER A 14 3.10 1.18 -13.33
CA SER A 14 1.75 0.66 -13.57
C SER A 14 1.55 -0.76 -13.06
N THR A 15 2.57 -1.61 -13.14
CA THR A 15 2.56 -2.98 -12.59
C THR A 15 2.46 -2.96 -11.06
N LEU A 16 3.27 -2.15 -10.39
CA LEU A 16 3.27 -2.05 -8.92
C LEU A 16 2.00 -1.35 -8.40
N GLU A 17 1.50 -0.34 -9.10
CA GLU A 17 0.20 0.27 -8.80
C GLU A 17 -0.94 -0.73 -8.94
N ALA A 18 -0.96 -1.55 -10.00
CA ALA A 18 -1.96 -2.59 -10.16
C ALA A 18 -1.91 -3.63 -9.04
N PHE A 19 -0.72 -3.98 -8.55
CA PHE A 19 -0.57 -4.84 -7.39
C PHE A 19 -1.17 -4.17 -6.14
N ALA A 20 -0.80 -2.91 -5.87
CA ALA A 20 -1.30 -2.17 -4.72
C ALA A 20 -2.83 -2.03 -4.73
N ASP A 21 -3.43 -1.71 -5.89
CA ASP A 21 -4.89 -1.67 -6.09
C ASP A 21 -5.54 -3.04 -5.88
N THR A 22 -4.84 -4.14 -6.18
CA THR A 22 -5.34 -5.48 -5.90
C THR A 22 -5.42 -5.77 -4.39
N ILE A 23 -4.53 -5.18 -3.58
CA ILE A 23 -4.54 -5.34 -2.11
C ILE A 23 -5.59 -4.45 -1.45
N ILE A 24 -5.63 -3.16 -1.78
CA ILE A 24 -6.66 -2.23 -1.31
C ILE A 24 -7.23 -1.47 -2.52
N PRO A 25 -8.37 -1.91 -3.06
CA PRO A 25 -8.93 -1.38 -4.30
C PRO A 25 -9.42 0.04 -4.13
N GLY A 26 -9.15 0.85 -5.15
CA GLY A 26 -9.61 2.23 -5.25
C GLY A 26 -10.49 2.49 -6.47
N GLU A 27 -10.97 3.73 -6.55
CA GLU A 27 -11.58 4.28 -7.74
C GLU A 27 -10.53 4.62 -8.80
N LYS A 28 -10.91 4.51 -10.08
CA LYS A 28 -10.01 4.88 -11.18
C LYS A 28 -9.66 6.36 -11.14
N ARG A 29 -8.41 6.70 -11.51
CA ARG A 29 -7.99 8.09 -11.71
C ARG A 29 -8.70 8.75 -12.90
N TRP A 30 -8.99 7.95 -13.93
CA TRP A 30 -9.70 8.34 -15.15
C TRP A 30 -10.28 7.08 -15.84
N PRO A 31 -11.25 7.20 -16.78
CA PRO A 31 -12.00 6.03 -17.27
C PRO A 31 -11.17 4.89 -17.88
N GLY A 32 -10.06 5.20 -18.56
CA GLY A 32 -9.18 4.21 -19.18
C GLY A 32 -7.97 3.81 -18.35
N ASP A 33 -7.90 4.21 -17.08
CA ASP A 33 -6.87 3.72 -16.16
C ASP A 33 -6.96 2.20 -16.06
N ARG A 34 -5.87 1.52 -16.42
CA ARG A 34 -5.77 0.06 -16.39
C ARG A 34 -5.07 -0.43 -15.13
N ALA A 35 -4.16 0.36 -14.57
CA ALA A 35 -3.46 -0.02 -13.34
C ALA A 35 -4.46 -0.10 -12.19
N VAL A 36 -5.29 0.93 -12.02
CA VAL A 36 -6.37 0.95 -11.05
C VAL A 36 -7.65 0.38 -11.68
N ALA A 37 -8.14 -0.75 -11.16
CA ALA A 37 -9.26 -1.46 -11.76
C ALA A 37 -10.61 -0.75 -11.53
N GLY A 38 -10.73 0.07 -10.48
CA GLY A 38 -12.00 0.70 -10.12
C GLY A 38 -12.96 -0.25 -9.40
N ALA A 39 -12.45 -1.25 -8.69
CA ALA A 39 -13.27 -2.24 -7.97
C ALA A 39 -13.97 -1.65 -6.73
N SER A 40 -13.60 -0.43 -6.31
CA SER A 40 -14.20 0.33 -5.21
C SER A 40 -14.49 1.78 -5.63
N THR A 41 -15.41 2.44 -4.93
CA THR A 41 -15.83 3.84 -5.20
C THR A 41 -15.17 4.87 -4.28
N GLY A 42 -14.06 4.51 -3.62
CA GLY A 42 -13.30 5.41 -2.75
C GLY A 42 -11.80 5.27 -3.00
N GLY A 43 -10.98 6.04 -2.28
CA GLY A 43 -9.53 5.93 -2.41
C GLY A 43 -9.01 4.57 -1.92
N GLY A 44 -8.11 3.96 -2.68
CA GLY A 44 -7.39 2.73 -2.35
C GLY A 44 -5.89 2.97 -2.09
N ALA A 45 -5.08 1.91 -2.08
CA ALA A 45 -3.65 1.99 -1.80
C ALA A 45 -2.89 2.90 -2.79
N VAL A 46 -3.27 2.90 -4.08
CA VAL A 46 -2.64 3.76 -5.10
C VAL A 46 -2.85 5.23 -4.77
N SER A 47 -4.09 5.65 -4.51
CA SER A 47 -4.40 7.03 -4.11
C SER A 47 -3.83 7.40 -2.74
N ALA A 48 -3.55 6.41 -1.89
CA ALA A 48 -2.89 6.59 -0.61
C ALA A 48 -1.36 6.71 -0.73
N GLY A 49 -0.79 6.66 -1.94
CA GLY A 49 0.65 6.85 -2.15
C GLY A 49 1.49 5.59 -1.96
N ALA A 50 0.96 4.39 -2.25
CA ALA A 50 1.71 3.14 -2.12
C ALA A 50 3.06 3.13 -2.87
N LEU A 51 3.09 3.62 -4.11
CA LEU A 51 4.34 3.70 -4.88
C LEU A 51 5.33 4.69 -4.24
N ALA A 52 4.85 5.86 -3.82
CA ALA A 52 5.68 6.87 -3.15
C ALA A 52 6.28 6.35 -1.83
N LEU A 53 5.55 5.52 -1.08
CA LEU A 53 6.07 4.85 0.10
C LEU A 53 7.15 3.82 -0.28
N LEU A 54 6.90 2.96 -1.26
CA LEU A 54 7.84 1.93 -1.70
C LEU A 54 9.18 2.50 -2.18
N GLU A 55 9.15 3.66 -2.82
CA GLU A 55 10.34 4.37 -3.32
C GLU A 55 11.18 5.01 -2.20
N GLN A 56 10.65 5.15 -0.97
CA GLN A 56 11.43 5.73 0.13
C GLN A 56 12.63 4.83 0.48
N PRO A 57 13.85 5.37 0.60
CA PRO A 57 15.03 4.58 0.96
C PRO A 57 14.88 3.80 2.27
N GLY A 58 14.11 4.34 3.22
CA GLY A 58 13.88 3.74 4.53
C GLY A 58 13.06 2.44 4.52
N THR A 59 12.39 2.10 3.42
CA THR A 59 11.64 0.84 3.31
C THR A 59 12.54 -0.36 3.05
N GLY A 60 13.73 -0.14 2.48
CA GLY A 60 14.61 -1.20 1.97
C GLY A 60 14.11 -1.89 0.70
N MET A 61 12.95 -1.48 0.15
CA MET A 61 12.32 -2.11 -1.02
C MET A 61 12.72 -1.44 -2.34
N SER A 62 13.06 -0.15 -2.32
CA SER A 62 13.36 0.65 -3.51
C SER A 62 14.32 -0.05 -4.51
N PRO A 63 15.45 -0.66 -4.11
CA PRO A 63 16.36 -1.33 -5.05
C PRO A 63 15.79 -2.60 -5.71
N ALA A 64 14.70 -3.16 -5.17
CA ALA A 64 14.09 -4.39 -5.66
C ALA A 64 12.85 -4.15 -6.53
N LEU A 65 12.35 -2.91 -6.64
CA LEU A 65 11.08 -2.59 -7.32
C LEU A 65 11.08 -2.98 -8.80
N ASP A 66 12.19 -2.74 -9.51
CA ASP A 66 12.31 -3.13 -10.91
C ASP A 66 12.18 -4.65 -11.08
N SER A 67 12.90 -5.42 -10.25
CA SER A 67 12.86 -6.89 -10.28
C SER A 67 11.49 -7.44 -9.86
N LEU A 68 10.83 -6.81 -8.90
CA LEU A 68 9.48 -7.17 -8.47
C LEU A 68 8.46 -7.01 -9.59
N ALA A 69 8.53 -5.91 -10.35
CA ALA A 69 7.64 -5.67 -11.47
C ALA A 69 7.87 -6.68 -12.60
N VAL A 70 9.13 -7.03 -12.88
CA VAL A 70 9.45 -8.08 -13.86
C VAL A 70 8.87 -9.43 -13.44
N LEU A 71 9.17 -9.89 -12.22
CA LEU A 71 8.70 -11.17 -11.70
C LEU A 71 7.17 -11.23 -11.64
N LEU A 72 6.50 -10.15 -11.25
CA LEU A 72 5.05 -10.12 -11.19
C LEU A 72 4.42 -10.26 -12.58
N ASN A 73 5.02 -9.63 -13.59
CA ASN A 73 4.58 -9.78 -14.97
C ASN A 73 4.88 -11.18 -15.54
N GLU A 74 5.96 -11.85 -15.11
CA GLU A 74 6.22 -13.25 -15.46
C GLU A 74 5.15 -14.17 -14.87
N HIS A 75 4.86 -14.06 -13.57
CA HIS A 75 3.77 -14.80 -12.91
C HIS A 75 2.41 -14.57 -13.57
N ALA A 76 2.12 -13.35 -14.02
CA ALA A 76 0.89 -13.04 -14.74
C ALA A 76 0.78 -13.74 -16.10
N ARG A 77 1.88 -13.85 -16.84
CA ARG A 77 1.92 -14.59 -18.12
C ARG A 77 1.68 -16.08 -17.86
N GLU A 78 2.42 -16.67 -16.93
CA GLU A 78 2.29 -18.09 -16.57
C GLU A 78 0.86 -18.41 -16.10
N TYR A 79 0.27 -17.54 -15.28
CA TYR A 79 -1.11 -17.65 -14.82
C TYR A 79 -2.12 -17.63 -15.99
N ALA A 80 -1.95 -16.71 -16.95
CA ALA A 80 -2.84 -16.63 -18.11
C ALA A 80 -2.67 -17.84 -19.05
N GLU A 81 -1.43 -18.25 -19.31
CA GLU A 81 -1.11 -19.43 -20.13
C GLU A 81 -1.73 -20.71 -19.56
N ALA A 82 -1.61 -20.94 -18.25
CA ALA A 82 -2.18 -22.10 -17.57
C ALA A 82 -3.71 -22.19 -17.71
N ARG A 83 -4.38 -21.06 -17.97
CA ARG A 83 -5.83 -20.95 -18.12
C ARG A 83 -6.28 -20.87 -19.58
N GLY A 84 -5.33 -20.75 -20.52
CA GLY A 84 -5.61 -20.49 -21.93
C GLY A 84 -6.16 -19.09 -22.19
N ASP A 85 -5.92 -18.15 -21.28
CA ASP A 85 -6.33 -16.75 -21.43
C ASP A 85 -5.29 -16.01 -22.30
N THR A 86 -5.75 -15.22 -23.26
CA THR A 86 -4.87 -14.33 -24.05
C THR A 86 -4.81 -12.97 -23.38
N LEU A 87 -3.59 -12.51 -23.07
CA LEU A 87 -3.36 -11.19 -22.53
C LEU A 87 -3.36 -10.13 -23.64
N ASP A 88 -3.73 -8.92 -23.26
CA ASP A 88 -3.64 -7.76 -24.13
C ASP A 88 -2.21 -7.21 -24.11
N ASP A 89 -1.55 -7.21 -25.27
CA ASP A 89 -0.14 -6.82 -25.43
C ASP A 89 0.08 -5.30 -25.29
N ASP A 90 -0.98 -4.49 -25.29
CA ASP A 90 -0.91 -3.04 -25.09
C ASP A 90 -0.76 -2.63 -23.60
N ALA A 91 -0.63 -3.60 -22.68
CA ALA A 91 -0.40 -3.34 -21.27
C ALA A 91 0.57 -4.37 -20.66
N PRO A 92 1.24 -4.04 -19.54
CA PRO A 92 2.03 -5.01 -18.79
C PRO A 92 1.16 -6.23 -18.42
N PRO A 93 1.69 -7.46 -18.47
CA PRO A 93 0.91 -8.69 -18.26
C PRO A 93 0.02 -8.69 -17.01
N PHE A 94 0.54 -8.25 -15.86
CA PHE A 94 -0.24 -8.19 -14.63
C PHE A 94 -1.37 -7.14 -14.71
N VAL A 95 -1.12 -6.03 -15.40
CA VAL A 95 -2.10 -4.98 -15.68
C VAL A 95 -3.15 -5.45 -16.71
N ALA A 96 -2.79 -6.34 -17.62
CA ALA A 96 -3.71 -6.91 -18.61
C ALA A 96 -4.73 -7.89 -17.98
N LEU A 97 -4.42 -8.48 -16.81
CA LEU A 97 -5.36 -9.32 -16.08
C LEU A 97 -6.58 -8.52 -15.57
N SER A 98 -7.75 -9.17 -15.59
CA SER A 98 -8.94 -8.67 -14.90
C SER A 98 -8.68 -8.57 -13.38
N PHE A 99 -9.41 -7.69 -12.68
CA PHE A 99 -9.27 -7.56 -11.23
C PHE A 99 -9.43 -8.90 -10.50
N ALA A 100 -10.41 -9.71 -10.90
CA ALA A 100 -10.63 -11.03 -10.31
C ALA A 100 -9.42 -11.97 -10.50
N ASN A 101 -8.81 -11.97 -11.69
CA ASN A 101 -7.62 -12.75 -11.97
C ASN A 101 -6.39 -12.23 -11.21
N ARG A 102 -6.23 -10.91 -11.08
CA ARG A 102 -5.18 -10.32 -10.24
C ARG A 102 -5.34 -10.76 -8.80
N THR A 103 -6.56 -10.73 -8.26
CA THR A 103 -6.86 -11.18 -6.89
C THR A 103 -6.53 -12.66 -6.71
N GLU A 104 -6.92 -13.53 -7.65
CA GLU A 104 -6.61 -14.97 -7.59
C GLU A 104 -5.09 -15.21 -7.61
N LEU A 105 -4.37 -14.55 -8.53
CA LEU A 105 -2.92 -14.66 -8.61
C LEU A 105 -2.22 -14.15 -7.34
N VAL A 106 -2.62 -12.98 -6.83
CA VAL A 106 -2.04 -12.43 -5.59
C VAL A 106 -2.31 -13.36 -4.40
N GLN A 107 -3.47 -14.01 -4.33
CA GLN A 107 -3.75 -15.03 -3.31
C GLN A 107 -2.79 -16.22 -3.40
N GLN A 108 -2.46 -16.67 -4.62
CA GLN A 108 -1.47 -17.75 -4.82
C GLN A 108 -0.06 -17.30 -4.39
N LEU A 109 0.37 -16.12 -4.83
CA LEU A 109 1.71 -15.57 -4.53
C LEU A 109 1.92 -15.31 -3.04
N THR A 110 0.85 -14.99 -2.31
CA THR A 110 0.88 -14.73 -0.87
C THR A 110 0.50 -15.95 -0.02
N ALA A 111 0.27 -17.11 -0.65
CA ALA A 111 -0.10 -18.33 0.06
C ALA A 111 1.02 -18.80 1.02
N PRO A 112 0.68 -19.41 2.18
CA PRO A 112 1.68 -19.82 3.18
C PRO A 112 2.75 -20.80 2.68
N ASP A 113 2.48 -21.54 1.62
CA ASP A 113 3.36 -22.53 0.99
C ASP A 113 4.10 -22.01 -0.24
N HIS A 114 3.78 -20.80 -0.73
CA HIS A 114 4.46 -20.21 -1.88
C HIS A 114 5.93 -19.91 -1.53
N PRO A 115 6.91 -20.35 -2.36
CA PRO A 115 8.33 -20.19 -2.05
C PRO A 115 8.76 -18.72 -1.93
N GLU A 116 8.09 -17.84 -2.66
CA GLU A 116 8.38 -16.40 -2.71
C GLU A 116 7.50 -15.56 -1.78
N LYS A 117 6.64 -16.18 -0.96
CA LYS A 117 5.59 -15.48 -0.19
C LYS A 117 6.10 -14.28 0.60
N SER A 118 7.31 -14.36 1.17
CA SER A 118 7.87 -13.30 2.02
C SER A 118 7.99 -11.97 1.25
N MET A 119 8.32 -12.04 -0.03
CA MET A 119 8.47 -10.91 -0.90
C MET A 119 7.10 -10.29 -1.24
N TRP A 120 6.14 -11.13 -1.64
CA TRP A 120 4.79 -10.69 -2.01
C TRP A 120 3.98 -10.17 -0.82
N VAL A 121 4.12 -10.81 0.35
CA VAL A 121 3.56 -10.32 1.61
C VAL A 121 4.20 -8.99 2.02
N GLY A 122 5.50 -8.81 1.81
CA GLY A 122 6.18 -7.53 2.04
C GLY A 122 5.59 -6.41 1.16
N LEU A 123 5.41 -6.65 -0.14
CA LEU A 123 4.79 -5.69 -1.05
C LEU A 123 3.33 -5.37 -0.66
N ALA A 124 2.57 -6.39 -0.26
CA ALA A 124 1.21 -6.22 0.25
C ALA A 124 1.18 -5.42 1.56
N LEU A 125 2.14 -5.63 2.46
CA LEU A 125 2.27 -4.87 3.70
C LEU A 125 2.46 -3.37 3.42
N PHE A 126 3.33 -2.99 2.48
CA PHE A 126 3.50 -1.57 2.13
C PHE A 126 2.25 -0.96 1.49
N SER A 127 1.47 -1.75 0.75
CA SER A 127 0.16 -1.29 0.23
C SER A 127 -0.81 -0.97 1.38
N ASN A 128 -0.82 -1.81 2.43
CA ASN A 128 -1.59 -1.53 3.65
C ASN A 128 -1.04 -0.32 4.41
N MET A 129 0.27 -0.24 4.63
CA MET A 129 0.90 0.87 5.35
C MET A 129 0.69 2.23 4.68
N ALA A 130 0.67 2.26 3.35
CA ALA A 130 0.32 3.49 2.64
C ALA A 130 -1.09 3.93 3.00
N TYR A 131 -2.06 3.00 3.02
CA TYR A 131 -3.46 3.30 3.32
C TYR A 131 -3.73 3.58 4.81
N ASP A 132 -3.27 2.73 5.72
CA ASP A 132 -3.72 2.71 7.11
C ASP A 132 -2.98 3.69 8.03
N SER A 133 -1.74 4.02 7.69
CA SER A 133 -0.83 4.77 8.54
C SER A 133 -0.17 5.93 7.82
N ALA A 134 -0.24 5.97 6.47
CA ALA A 134 0.41 6.97 5.65
C ALA A 134 1.90 7.13 6.03
N ALA A 135 2.61 6.01 6.21
CA ALA A 135 3.94 5.98 6.85
C ALA A 135 5.05 6.82 6.18
N HIS A 136 4.81 7.30 4.96
CA HIS A 136 5.71 8.17 4.19
C HIS A 136 5.36 9.66 4.31
N LEU A 137 4.29 10.02 5.01
CA LEU A 137 3.78 11.39 5.11
C LEU A 137 3.85 11.90 6.55
N ASN A 138 4.01 13.22 6.68
CA ASN A 138 3.65 13.88 7.93
C ASN A 138 2.13 13.75 8.12
N LEU A 139 1.69 13.31 9.30
CA LEU A 139 0.29 13.03 9.56
C LEU A 139 -0.62 14.26 9.39
N ALA A 140 -0.13 15.47 9.72
CA ALA A 140 -0.89 16.70 9.51
C ALA A 140 -1.08 17.00 8.01
N ASP A 141 -0.05 16.79 7.20
CA ASP A 141 -0.11 16.98 5.74
C ASP A 141 -1.03 15.94 5.09
N ALA A 142 -0.97 14.69 5.54
CA ALA A 142 -1.87 13.63 5.08
C ALA A 142 -3.35 14.01 5.31
N PHE A 143 -3.68 14.56 6.47
CA PHE A 143 -5.03 15.07 6.73
C PHE A 143 -5.39 16.29 5.89
N ALA A 144 -4.47 17.25 5.73
CA ALA A 144 -4.69 18.44 4.90
C ALA A 144 -4.99 18.07 3.44
N GLN A 145 -4.37 16.99 2.94
CA GLN A 145 -4.57 16.45 1.59
C GLN A 145 -5.77 15.50 1.49
N GLY A 146 -6.45 15.18 2.59
CA GLY A 146 -7.61 14.29 2.59
C GLY A 146 -7.25 12.81 2.38
N HIS A 147 -6.16 12.34 3.00
CA HIS A 147 -5.66 10.97 2.83
C HIS A 147 -6.76 9.91 3.05
N PRO A 148 -7.02 9.03 2.05
CA PRO A 148 -8.25 8.24 2.00
C PRO A 148 -8.37 7.24 3.15
N GLY A 149 -7.30 6.52 3.49
CA GLY A 149 -7.38 5.50 4.53
C GLY A 149 -7.41 6.04 5.94
N LEU A 150 -6.71 7.14 6.23
CA LEU A 150 -6.77 7.78 7.56
C LEU A 150 -8.17 8.32 7.85
N LEU A 151 -8.82 8.89 6.83
CA LEU A 151 -10.20 9.35 6.91
C LEU A 151 -11.18 8.20 7.08
N ALA A 152 -10.99 7.09 6.33
CA ALA A 152 -11.88 5.94 6.41
C ALA A 152 -11.78 5.19 7.75
N ILE A 153 -10.57 5.05 8.29
CA ILE A 153 -10.32 4.42 9.60
C ILE A 153 -10.84 5.30 10.74
N GLY A 154 -10.92 6.62 10.52
CA GLY A 154 -11.44 7.57 11.50
C GLY A 154 -10.39 8.01 12.52
N TYR A 155 -9.13 8.18 12.09
CA TYR A 155 -8.11 8.79 12.94
C TYR A 155 -8.58 10.17 13.43
N ALA A 156 -8.28 10.49 14.69
CA ALA A 156 -8.53 11.81 15.23
C ALA A 156 -7.78 12.85 14.40
N ARG A 157 -8.41 14.00 14.14
CA ARG A 157 -7.75 15.10 13.42
C ARG A 157 -6.92 15.93 14.39
N PRO A 158 -5.81 16.53 13.93
CA PRO A 158 -5.13 17.53 14.73
C PRO A 158 -6.07 18.72 14.98
N ASP A 159 -5.86 19.42 16.09
CA ASP A 159 -6.60 20.65 16.38
C ASP A 159 -6.21 21.80 15.41
N ALA A 160 -6.80 22.98 15.59
CA ALA A 160 -6.52 24.15 14.76
C ALA A 160 -5.05 24.62 14.78
N THR A 161 -4.25 24.14 15.75
CA THR A 161 -2.81 24.42 15.86
C THR A 161 -1.95 23.34 15.23
N GLY A 162 -2.54 22.28 14.67
CA GLY A 162 -1.82 21.15 14.10
C GLY A 162 -1.37 20.11 15.15
N VAL A 163 -1.80 20.25 16.40
CA VAL A 163 -1.38 19.39 17.51
C VAL A 163 -2.45 18.34 17.80
N TYR A 164 -2.01 17.12 18.06
CA TYR A 164 -2.88 16.05 18.55
C TYR A 164 -3.09 16.23 20.04
N GLN A 165 -4.21 16.87 20.38
CA GLN A 165 -4.63 17.01 21.76
C GLN A 165 -5.70 15.97 22.07
N PHE A 166 -5.41 15.10 23.02
CA PHE A 166 -6.38 14.18 23.60
C PHE A 166 -6.74 14.69 25.00
N PRO A 167 -7.76 15.54 25.14
CA PRO A 167 -8.11 16.14 26.44
C PRO A 167 -8.49 15.09 27.48
N GLN A 168 -8.89 13.90 27.04
CA GLN A 168 -9.08 12.71 27.86
C GLN A 168 -7.93 11.72 27.59
N PHE A 169 -6.83 11.88 28.33
CA PHE A 169 -5.60 11.07 28.17
C PHE A 169 -5.43 10.00 29.26
N SER A 170 -6.54 9.58 29.88
CA SER A 170 -6.53 8.58 30.94
C SER A 170 -7.77 7.72 30.82
N TYR A 171 -7.67 6.46 31.24
CA TYR A 171 -8.80 5.54 31.38
C TYR A 171 -9.86 6.03 32.38
N GLY A 172 -9.68 7.20 33.01
CA GLY A 172 -10.56 7.76 34.04
C GLY A 172 -10.55 6.97 35.34
N ARG A 173 -9.66 5.96 35.45
CA ARG A 173 -9.51 5.08 36.60
C ARG A 173 -8.06 4.63 36.75
N ALA A 174 -7.63 4.40 37.99
CA ALA A 174 -6.35 3.75 38.26
C ALA A 174 -6.44 2.28 37.82
N LEU A 175 -5.54 1.85 36.92
CA LEU A 175 -5.45 0.46 36.48
C LEU A 175 -4.58 -0.41 37.39
N ALA A 176 -3.68 0.22 38.15
CA ALA A 176 -2.79 -0.44 39.11
C ALA A 176 -2.35 0.53 40.20
N PRO A 177 -1.97 0.05 41.40
CA PRO A 177 -1.27 0.84 42.41
C PRO A 177 0.08 1.36 41.87
N ILE A 178 0.48 2.56 42.28
CA ILE A 178 1.80 3.12 41.95
C ILE A 178 2.87 2.32 42.70
N HIS A 179 3.94 1.94 42.00
CA HIS A 179 5.06 1.25 42.63
C HIS A 179 5.79 2.19 43.59
N PRO A 180 6.24 1.74 44.79
CA PRO A 180 6.90 2.61 45.77
C PRO A 180 8.16 3.31 45.26
N LEU A 181 8.79 2.74 44.22
CA LEU A 181 9.97 3.30 43.52
C LEU A 181 9.60 4.04 42.24
N THR A 182 8.43 4.69 42.19
CA THR A 182 8.07 5.57 41.07
C THR A 182 8.23 7.03 41.51
N THR A 183 8.92 7.83 40.69
CA THR A 183 9.09 9.27 40.93
C THR A 183 7.75 10.02 40.84
N ALA A 184 7.72 11.26 41.32
CA ALA A 184 6.54 12.12 41.21
C ALA A 184 6.10 12.41 39.74
N THR A 185 6.99 12.19 38.77
CA THR A 185 6.70 12.35 37.33
C THR A 185 6.31 11.03 36.65
N GLY A 186 6.25 9.92 37.38
CA GLY A 186 5.87 8.61 36.84
C GLY A 186 7.03 7.76 36.29
N SER A 187 8.29 8.16 36.50
CA SER A 187 9.46 7.38 36.07
C SER A 187 9.88 6.35 37.12
N PRO A 188 10.52 5.23 36.77
CA PRO A 188 11.22 4.39 37.73
C PRO A 188 12.33 5.21 38.43
N ALA A 189 12.42 5.10 39.76
CA ALA A 189 13.44 5.73 40.59
C ALA A 189 14.71 4.88 40.71
#